data_AF-A0A4Y7SBY1-F1
#
_entry.id   AF-A0A4Y7SBY1-F1
#
_cell.length_a   1.000
_cell.length_b   1.000
_cell.length_c   1.000
_cell.angle_alpha   90.00
_cell.angle_beta   90.00
_cell.angle_gamma   90.00
#
_symmetry.space_group_name_H-M   'P 1'
#
loop_
_entity.id
_entity.type
_entity.pdbx_description
1 polymer ?
#
loop_
_entity_poly.entity_id
_entity_poly.type
_entity_poly.pdbx_seq_one_letter_code
_entity_poly.pdbx_strand_id
1 'polypeptide(L)'
;MFLDEMLRWDGFRDSASVEGCTTCGEQGDDIELLQCEDCIHGVHVTCEDCIVESHAYLPLHRIEVWNGKFFDKTSLRDLGLRVQLGHGGCCCPLPIEGPKKVHVFNISGVHCVSLDYCGCNPITQGGCLQQLLRAHWFPGTVVRPQTLFTFELLETFHELALQSKTTLYDFYHTIICKTDKSRCTRGHDPEGIGATREGELALECPSCPHPGKNLPDDWFRASDLLYVFSLFH
;
A
#
# COMPACT_ATOMS: atom_id res chain seq x y z
N MET A 1 -2.83 -20.62 -17.24
CA MET A 1 -4.14 -20.68 -16.55
C MET A 1 -4.08 -20.54 -15.03
N PHE A 2 -2.94 -20.72 -14.36
CA PHE A 2 -2.80 -20.17 -12.98
C PHE A 2 -1.65 -19.17 -12.94
N LEU A 3 -0.53 -19.53 -13.58
CA LEU A 3 0.58 -18.63 -13.82
C LEU A 3 0.14 -17.40 -14.62
N ASP A 4 -0.46 -17.56 -15.81
CA ASP A 4 -0.91 -16.41 -16.64
C ASP A 4 -1.83 -15.43 -15.88
N GLU A 5 -2.69 -15.94 -15.01
CA GLU A 5 -3.63 -15.17 -14.20
C GLU A 5 -2.93 -14.50 -13.03
N MET A 6 -1.92 -15.10 -12.40
CA MET A 6 -1.08 -14.46 -11.38
C MET A 6 -0.19 -13.36 -11.98
N LEU A 7 0.32 -13.60 -13.19
CA LEU A 7 1.16 -12.68 -13.94
C LEU A 7 0.44 -11.41 -14.37
N ARG A 8 -0.88 -11.50 -14.53
CA ARG A 8 -1.74 -10.36 -14.78
C ARG A 8 -1.77 -9.37 -13.60
N TRP A 9 -1.48 -9.82 -12.38
CA TRP A 9 -1.38 -8.96 -11.19
C TRP A 9 0.00 -8.34 -11.00
N ASP A 10 1.06 -9.02 -11.46
CA ASP A 10 2.45 -8.58 -11.30
C ASP A 10 2.97 -7.78 -12.51
N GLY A 11 2.21 -7.71 -13.61
CA GLY A 11 2.72 -7.16 -14.86
C GLY A 11 1.67 -6.56 -15.78
N PHE A 12 2.05 -5.43 -16.37
CA PHE A 12 1.49 -4.74 -17.53
C PHE A 12 1.52 -5.62 -18.80
N ARG A 13 1.21 -6.93 -18.72
CA ARG A 13 1.52 -7.88 -19.80
C ARG A 13 0.49 -7.90 -20.94
N ASP A 14 -0.69 -7.34 -20.72
CA ASP A 14 -1.74 -7.29 -21.76
C ASP A 14 -2.00 -5.87 -22.30
N SER A 15 -1.26 -4.87 -21.83
CA SER A 15 -1.51 -3.45 -22.12
C SER A 15 -0.59 -2.85 -23.18
N ALA A 16 -0.14 -3.63 -24.17
CA ALA A 16 0.50 -3.04 -25.36
C ALA A 16 -0.48 -2.17 -26.20
N SER A 17 -1.69 -1.91 -25.70
CA SER A 17 -2.79 -1.20 -26.35
C SER A 17 -3.60 -0.29 -25.42
N VAL A 18 -3.22 -0.11 -24.14
CA VAL A 18 -3.98 0.74 -23.21
C VAL A 18 -3.29 2.09 -23.04
N GLU A 19 -3.49 2.96 -24.03
CA GLU A 19 -3.05 4.37 -24.02
C GLU A 19 -4.07 5.28 -23.31
N GLY A 20 -4.77 4.76 -22.30
CA GLY A 20 -5.87 5.50 -21.69
C GLY A 20 -6.47 4.90 -20.42
N CYS A 21 -7.27 5.70 -19.74
CA CYS A 21 -7.98 5.29 -18.54
C CYS A 21 -9.09 4.28 -18.88
N THR A 22 -9.09 3.13 -18.23
CA THR A 22 -10.12 2.09 -18.41
C THR A 22 -11.50 2.47 -17.86
N THR A 23 -11.57 3.45 -16.96
CA THR A 23 -12.82 3.88 -16.30
C THR A 23 -13.54 4.98 -17.08
N CYS A 24 -12.85 6.07 -17.43
CA CYS A 24 -13.45 7.21 -18.15
C CYS A 24 -13.25 7.12 -19.67
N GLY A 25 -12.34 6.26 -20.16
CA GLY A 25 -12.05 6.11 -21.59
C GLY A 25 -11.23 7.24 -22.18
N GLU A 26 -10.69 8.15 -21.37
CA GLU A 26 -9.78 9.20 -21.83
C GLU A 26 -8.48 8.58 -22.36
N GLN A 27 -8.06 9.04 -23.54
CA GLN A 27 -6.87 8.59 -24.24
C GLN A 27 -5.95 9.79 -24.48
N GLY A 28 -4.67 9.61 -24.24
CA GLY A 28 -3.68 10.66 -24.47
C GLY A 28 -2.29 10.27 -23.98
N ASP A 29 -1.26 10.68 -24.74
CA ASP A 29 0.15 10.44 -24.43
C ASP A 29 0.60 11.10 -23.10
N ASP A 30 -0.14 12.10 -22.62
CA ASP A 30 0.16 12.86 -21.40
C ASP A 30 -0.58 12.35 -20.14
N ILE A 31 -1.32 11.24 -20.23
CA ILE A 31 -2.06 10.68 -19.08
C ILE A 31 -1.13 9.81 -18.23
N GLU A 32 -0.92 10.22 -16.98
CA GLU A 32 -0.27 9.33 -15.99
C GLU A 32 -1.17 8.11 -15.74
N LEU A 33 -0.64 6.92 -16.01
CA LEU A 33 -1.35 5.66 -15.81
C LEU A 33 -1.09 5.17 -14.39
N LEU A 34 -2.15 5.09 -13.59
CA LEU A 34 -2.09 4.64 -12.20
C LEU A 34 -2.87 3.35 -11.98
N GLN A 35 -2.35 2.54 -11.07
CA GLN A 35 -2.99 1.30 -10.63
C GLN A 35 -2.99 1.20 -9.11
N CYS A 36 -3.85 0.34 -8.57
CA CYS A 36 -3.95 0.09 -7.14
C CYS A 36 -3.64 -1.39 -6.84
N GLU A 37 -2.67 -1.66 -5.97
CA GLU A 37 -2.28 -3.04 -5.62
C GLU A 37 -3.33 -3.75 -4.76
N ASP A 38 -4.13 -3.00 -3.99
CA ASP A 38 -5.04 -3.54 -2.99
C ASP A 38 -6.48 -3.75 -3.54
N CYS A 39 -6.79 -3.16 -4.70
CA CYS A 39 -8.10 -3.29 -5.33
C CYS A 39 -8.21 -4.60 -6.13
N ILE A 40 -9.38 -5.24 -6.07
CA ILE A 40 -9.68 -6.45 -6.88
C ILE A 40 -9.62 -6.16 -8.38
N HIS A 41 -9.98 -4.95 -8.79
CA HIS A 41 -9.87 -4.49 -10.18
C HIS A 41 -8.57 -3.71 -10.43
N GLY A 42 -7.60 -3.83 -9.51
CA GLY A 42 -6.34 -3.09 -9.49
C GLY A 42 -5.44 -3.28 -10.70
N VAL A 43 -5.65 -4.36 -11.46
CA VAL A 43 -4.97 -4.64 -12.74
C VAL A 43 -5.25 -3.58 -13.81
N HIS A 44 -6.34 -2.83 -13.68
CA HIS A 44 -6.74 -1.84 -14.67
C HIS A 44 -6.08 -0.49 -14.41
N VAL A 45 -5.45 0.07 -15.44
CA VAL A 45 -4.88 1.43 -15.37
C VAL A 45 -5.97 2.48 -15.43
N THR A 46 -5.81 3.51 -14.60
CA THR A 46 -6.75 4.60 -14.41
C THR A 46 -5.99 5.94 -14.40
N CYS A 47 -6.68 7.05 -14.69
CA CYS A 47 -6.10 8.38 -14.55
C CYS A 47 -6.17 8.86 -13.08
N GLU A 48 -5.50 9.97 -12.79
CA GLU A 48 -5.46 10.59 -11.46
C GLU A 48 -6.86 10.86 -10.89
N ASP A 49 -7.78 11.42 -11.69
CA ASP A 49 -9.12 11.76 -11.22
C ASP A 49 -9.93 10.50 -10.86
N CYS A 50 -9.92 9.50 -11.74
CA CYS A 50 -10.64 8.25 -11.52
C CYS A 50 -10.10 7.48 -10.30
N ILE A 51 -8.78 7.50 -10.09
CA ILE A 51 -8.19 6.81 -8.95
C ILE A 51 -8.50 7.54 -7.64
N VAL A 52 -8.48 8.87 -7.62
CA VAL A 52 -8.83 9.67 -6.44
C VAL A 52 -10.31 9.50 -6.08
N GLU A 53 -11.21 9.53 -7.06
CA GLU A 53 -12.65 9.33 -6.82
C GLU A 53 -12.97 7.93 -6.29
N SER A 54 -12.42 6.89 -6.92
CA SER A 54 -12.65 5.50 -6.49
C SER A 54 -12.09 5.21 -5.09
N HIS A 55 -11.00 5.86 -4.71
CA HIS A 55 -10.35 5.68 -3.41
C HIS A 55 -10.75 6.72 -2.36
N ALA A 56 -11.78 7.55 -2.61
CA ALA A 56 -12.28 8.53 -1.63
C ALA A 56 -12.65 7.90 -0.28
N TYR A 57 -13.12 6.64 -0.29
CA TYR A 57 -13.47 5.86 0.90
C TYR A 57 -12.41 4.84 1.31
N LEU A 58 -11.33 4.69 0.53
CA LEU A 58 -10.27 3.71 0.73
C LEU A 58 -8.89 4.39 0.76
N PRO A 59 -8.64 5.31 1.71
CA PRO A 59 -7.45 6.17 1.69
C PRO A 59 -6.14 5.45 2.08
N LEU A 60 -6.22 4.16 2.44
CA LEU A 60 -5.09 3.33 2.88
C LEU A 60 -4.72 2.24 1.86
N HIS A 61 -5.17 2.41 0.62
CA HIS A 61 -4.75 1.56 -0.49
C HIS A 61 -3.42 2.06 -1.08
N ARG A 62 -2.59 1.11 -1.52
CA ARG A 62 -1.27 1.36 -2.13
C ARG A 62 -1.44 1.58 -3.63
N ILE A 63 -0.90 2.69 -4.12
CA ILE A 63 -1.01 3.12 -5.51
C ILE A 63 0.36 3.16 -6.14
N GLU A 64 0.40 2.81 -7.41
CA GLU A 64 1.59 2.91 -8.22
C GLU A 64 1.31 3.68 -9.51
N VAL A 65 2.31 4.43 -9.97
CA VAL A 65 2.27 5.22 -11.20
C VAL A 65 3.25 4.63 -12.21
N TRP A 66 2.83 4.55 -13.46
CA TRP A 66 3.66 4.06 -14.54
C TRP A 66 4.65 5.14 -14.99
N ASN A 67 5.95 4.90 -14.81
CA ASN A 67 7.00 5.83 -15.23
C ASN A 67 7.56 5.55 -16.65
N GLY A 68 6.90 4.67 -17.41
CA GLY A 68 7.36 4.22 -18.74
C GLY A 68 8.23 2.95 -18.71
N LYS A 69 8.79 2.56 -17.56
CA LYS A 69 9.60 1.35 -17.40
C LYS A 69 9.04 0.40 -16.35
N PHE A 70 8.68 0.93 -15.19
CA PHE A 70 8.15 0.18 -14.06
C PHE A 70 7.12 1.04 -13.32
N PHE A 71 6.35 0.38 -12.47
CA PHE A 71 5.45 1.03 -11.54
C PHE A 71 6.23 1.57 -10.35
N ASP A 72 6.26 2.90 -10.21
CA ASP A 72 6.85 3.55 -9.05
C ASP A 72 5.77 3.82 -8.00
N LYS A 73 6.15 3.78 -6.74
CA LYS A 73 5.21 3.97 -5.63
C LYS A 73 4.80 5.44 -5.56
N THR A 74 3.50 5.67 -5.52
CA THR A 74 2.95 6.99 -5.22
C THR A 74 1.99 6.89 -4.04
N SER A 75 1.59 8.04 -3.50
CA SER A 75 0.60 8.09 -2.43
C SER A 75 -0.62 8.87 -2.87
N LEU A 76 -1.81 8.44 -2.42
CA LEU A 76 -3.06 9.16 -2.64
C LEU A 76 -2.96 10.64 -2.24
N ARG A 77 -2.17 10.95 -1.21
CA ARG A 77 -1.86 12.31 -0.79
C ARG A 77 -1.15 13.11 -1.87
N ASP A 78 -0.16 12.52 -2.55
CA ASP A 78 0.64 13.22 -3.56
C ASP A 78 -0.20 13.47 -4.83
N LEU A 79 -1.19 12.61 -5.09
CA LEU A 79 -2.26 12.80 -6.08
C LEU A 79 -3.34 13.80 -5.64
N GLY A 80 -3.22 14.39 -4.45
CA GLY A 80 -4.12 15.43 -3.95
C GLY A 80 -5.33 14.93 -3.14
N LEU A 81 -5.46 13.63 -2.87
CA LEU A 81 -6.54 13.14 -2.01
C LEU A 81 -6.38 13.68 -0.59
N ARG A 82 -7.45 14.29 -0.09
CA ARG A 82 -7.59 14.71 1.30
C ARG A 82 -8.75 13.97 1.94
N VAL A 83 -8.50 13.34 3.08
CA VAL A 83 -9.49 12.55 3.80
C VAL A 83 -10.31 13.48 4.68
N GLN A 84 -11.60 13.62 4.35
CA GLN A 84 -12.55 14.35 5.16
C GLN A 84 -12.99 13.48 6.35
N LEU A 85 -12.67 13.91 7.56
CA LEU A 85 -13.14 13.30 8.80
C LEU A 85 -14.47 13.92 9.23
N GLY A 86 -15.29 13.10 9.91
CA GLY A 86 -16.65 13.48 10.29
C GLY A 86 -17.66 13.28 9.16
N HIS A 87 -18.93 13.53 9.45
CA HIS A 87 -20.03 13.40 8.47
C HIS A 87 -20.14 12.03 7.78
N GLY A 88 -19.60 10.97 8.37
CA GLY A 88 -19.65 9.61 7.81
C GLY A 88 -18.96 9.48 6.44
N GLY A 89 -18.00 10.35 6.12
CA GLY A 89 -17.32 10.36 4.82
C GLY A 89 -18.04 11.19 3.75
N CYS A 90 -19.15 11.86 4.08
CA CYS A 90 -19.77 12.83 3.17
C CYS A 90 -19.00 14.17 3.16
N CYS A 91 -19.16 14.93 2.08
CA CYS A 91 -18.62 16.29 1.98
C CYS A 91 -19.08 17.15 3.17
N CYS A 92 -18.13 17.79 3.83
CA CYS A 92 -18.41 18.71 4.92
C CYS A 92 -18.69 20.13 4.37
N PRO A 93 -19.74 20.83 4.82
CA PRO A 93 -19.99 22.22 4.43
C PRO A 93 -19.02 23.21 5.11
N LEU A 94 -18.38 22.81 6.22
CA LEU A 94 -17.38 23.59 6.95
C LEU A 94 -16.15 22.73 7.25
N PRO A 95 -15.33 22.40 6.25
CA PRO A 95 -14.09 21.68 6.46
C PRO A 95 -13.06 22.60 7.14
N ILE A 96 -12.38 22.08 8.16
CA ILE A 96 -11.24 22.73 8.80
C ILE A 96 -9.99 22.03 8.32
N GLU A 97 -9.05 22.79 7.74
CA GLU A 97 -7.82 22.22 7.21
C GLU A 97 -7.01 21.57 8.34
N GLY A 98 -6.74 20.26 8.17
CA GLY A 98 -5.94 19.49 9.10
C GLY A 98 -4.46 19.42 8.70
N PRO A 99 -3.68 18.55 9.36
CA PRO A 99 -2.30 18.31 9.00
C PRO A 99 -2.17 17.74 7.58
N LYS A 100 -1.30 18.35 6.78
CA LYS A 100 -1.02 17.95 5.38
C LYS A 100 -0.20 16.67 5.26
N LYS A 101 0.39 16.16 6.34
CA LYS A 101 1.20 14.94 6.32
C LYS A 101 1.01 14.19 7.63
N VAL A 102 0.27 13.11 7.56
CA VAL A 102 0.02 12.18 8.66
C VAL A 102 0.36 10.78 8.20
N HIS A 103 1.07 10.05 9.04
CA HIS A 103 1.41 8.64 8.81
C HIS A 103 0.35 7.77 9.49
N VAL A 104 -0.36 6.97 8.70
CA VAL A 104 -1.33 5.99 9.20
C VAL A 104 -0.73 4.60 9.04
N PHE A 105 -0.51 3.92 10.15
CA PHE A 105 -0.06 2.54 10.17
C PHE A 105 -1.26 1.61 10.02
N ASN A 106 -1.21 0.74 9.03
CA ASN A 106 -2.22 -0.27 8.74
C ASN A 106 -1.56 -1.64 8.49
N ILE A 107 -2.35 -2.72 8.49
CA ILE A 107 -1.88 -4.07 8.17
C ILE A 107 -1.29 -4.21 6.75
N SER A 108 -1.65 -3.30 5.84
CA SER A 108 -1.09 -3.21 4.48
C SER A 108 0.25 -2.46 4.42
N GLY A 109 0.60 -1.67 5.44
CA GLY A 109 1.80 -0.85 5.46
C GLY A 109 1.57 0.52 6.11
N VAL A 110 2.49 1.45 5.85
CA VAL A 110 2.48 2.82 6.34
C VAL A 110 2.05 3.75 5.22
N HIS A 111 0.96 4.48 5.46
CA HIS A 111 0.33 5.35 4.47
C HIS A 111 0.52 6.81 4.83
N CYS A 112 0.85 7.64 3.84
CA CYS A 112 0.90 9.09 4.01
C CYS A 112 -0.42 9.70 3.54
N VAL A 113 -1.16 10.34 4.44
CA VAL A 113 -2.46 10.95 4.13
C VAL A 113 -2.51 12.42 4.53
N SER A 114 -3.35 13.18 3.84
CA SER A 114 -3.76 14.53 4.23
C SER A 114 -5.13 14.47 4.88
N LEU A 115 -5.34 15.23 5.95
CA LEU A 115 -6.61 15.22 6.70
C LEU A 115 -7.29 16.56 6.67
N ASP A 116 -8.63 16.52 6.64
CA ASP A 116 -9.51 17.64 6.91
C ASP A 116 -10.50 17.26 8.01
N TYR A 117 -10.62 18.11 9.02
CA TYR A 117 -11.56 17.92 10.12
C TYR A 117 -12.91 18.53 9.78
N CYS A 118 -13.96 18.02 10.40
CA CYS A 118 -15.26 18.65 10.34
C CYS A 118 -15.35 19.77 11.38
N GLY A 119 -15.64 20.99 10.94
CA GLY A 119 -15.94 22.16 11.77
C GLY A 119 -17.43 22.37 12.05
N CYS A 120 -18.30 21.47 11.60
CA CYS A 120 -19.73 21.53 11.90
C CYS A 120 -19.98 21.26 13.40
N ASN A 121 -21.24 21.45 13.83
CA ASN A 121 -21.64 21.48 15.24
C ASN A 121 -20.80 20.55 16.16
N PRO A 122 -19.99 21.11 17.07
CA PRO A 122 -19.02 20.35 17.87
C PRO A 122 -19.69 19.36 18.83
N ILE A 123 -20.96 19.55 19.17
CA ILE A 123 -21.73 18.60 19.98
C ILE A 123 -21.93 17.28 19.22
N THR A 124 -22.20 17.36 17.92
CA THR A 124 -22.46 16.19 17.07
C THR A 124 -21.18 15.57 16.53
N GLN A 125 -20.21 16.40 16.12
CA GLN A 125 -19.00 15.94 15.42
C GLN A 125 -17.82 15.70 16.37
N GLY A 126 -17.85 16.29 17.56
CA GLY A 126 -16.77 16.17 18.52
C GLY A 126 -15.51 16.93 18.12
N GLY A 127 -14.51 16.92 19.01
CA GLY A 127 -13.19 17.49 18.71
C GLY A 127 -12.37 16.61 17.75
N CYS A 128 -11.20 17.10 17.33
CA CYS A 128 -10.33 16.43 16.35
C CYS A 128 -10.03 14.96 16.72
N LEU A 129 -9.75 14.69 18.00
CA LEU A 129 -9.47 13.33 18.49
C LEU A 129 -10.69 12.41 18.39
N GLN A 130 -11.88 12.92 18.70
CA GLN A 130 -13.10 12.12 18.59
C GLN A 130 -13.40 11.79 17.12
N GLN A 131 -13.14 12.71 16.20
CA GLN A 131 -13.30 12.46 14.77
C GLN A 131 -12.33 11.38 14.26
N LEU A 132 -11.08 11.38 14.73
CA LEU A 132 -10.10 10.32 14.42
C LEU A 132 -10.54 8.96 14.97
N LEU A 133 -10.97 8.91 16.23
CA LEU A 133 -11.42 7.66 16.85
C LEU A 133 -12.69 7.10 16.18
N ARG A 134 -13.60 7.96 15.72
CA ARG A 134 -14.77 7.56 14.93
C ARG A 134 -14.41 7.03 13.54
N ALA A 135 -13.27 7.44 12.99
CA ALA A 135 -12.69 6.87 11.79
C ALA A 135 -11.86 5.60 12.07
N HIS A 136 -11.94 5.03 13.29
CA HIS A 136 -11.17 3.87 13.74
C HIS A 136 -9.65 4.07 13.69
N TRP A 137 -9.19 5.32 13.80
CA TRP A 137 -7.78 5.68 13.82
C TRP A 137 -7.36 6.14 15.22
N PHE A 138 -6.50 5.34 15.84
CA PHE A 138 -5.92 5.61 17.14
C PHE A 138 -4.72 6.57 17.01
N PRO A 139 -4.73 7.72 17.69
CA PRO A 139 -3.62 8.66 17.63
C PRO A 139 -2.44 8.22 18.49
N GLY A 140 -1.22 8.24 17.94
CA GLY A 140 0.00 8.01 18.71
C GLY A 140 0.31 9.14 19.70
N THR A 141 -0.23 10.34 19.47
CA THR A 141 -0.11 11.49 20.38
C THR A 141 -1.41 12.30 20.42
N VAL A 142 -1.72 12.87 21.58
CA VAL A 142 -3.00 13.54 21.83
C VAL A 142 -2.99 15.02 21.41
N VAL A 143 -1.84 15.69 21.49
CA VAL A 143 -1.74 17.15 21.25
C VAL A 143 -1.71 17.49 19.76
N ARG A 144 -0.97 16.72 18.95
CA ARG A 144 -0.90 16.91 17.50
C ARG A 144 -0.56 15.59 16.82
N PRO A 145 -1.58 14.75 16.52
CA PRO A 145 -1.34 13.44 15.94
C PRO A 145 -0.78 13.57 14.52
N GLN A 146 0.51 13.26 14.37
CA GLN A 146 1.17 13.06 13.07
C GLN A 146 1.33 11.57 12.74
N THR A 147 1.14 10.72 13.74
CA THR A 147 1.18 9.26 13.63
C THR A 147 -0.15 8.71 14.15
N LEU A 148 -0.78 7.88 13.33
CA LEU A 148 -2.05 7.23 13.60
C LEU A 148 -1.88 5.72 13.38
N PHE A 149 -2.65 4.92 14.09
CA PHE A 149 -2.70 3.47 13.95
C PHE A 149 -4.14 3.05 13.73
N THR A 150 -4.42 2.21 12.74
CA THR A 150 -5.77 1.65 12.59
C THR A 150 -6.08 0.71 13.75
N PHE A 151 -7.35 0.62 14.14
CA PHE A 151 -7.76 -0.34 15.18
C PHE A 151 -7.47 -1.78 14.74
N GLU A 152 -7.69 -2.10 13.46
CA GLU A 152 -7.35 -3.39 12.86
C GLU A 152 -5.87 -3.76 13.06
N LEU A 153 -4.95 -2.80 12.88
CA LEU A 153 -3.53 -3.03 13.15
C LEU A 153 -3.27 -3.37 14.62
N LEU A 154 -3.89 -2.63 15.55
CA LEU A 154 -3.71 -2.83 16.99
C LEU A 154 -4.28 -4.17 17.44
N GLU A 155 -5.44 -4.55 16.91
CA GLU A 155 -6.08 -5.85 17.15
C GLU A 155 -5.20 -6.98 16.62
N THR A 156 -4.72 -6.88 15.37
CA THR A 156 -3.79 -7.85 14.77
C THR A 156 -2.52 -8.02 15.60
N PHE A 157 -1.94 -6.91 16.07
CA PHE A 157 -0.77 -6.97 16.95
C PHE A 157 -1.07 -7.68 18.26
N HIS A 158 -2.22 -7.37 18.88
CA HIS A 158 -2.62 -8.00 20.14
C HIS A 158 -2.76 -9.51 20.01
N GLU A 159 -3.40 -9.99 18.92
CA GLU A 159 -3.54 -11.41 18.63
C GLU A 159 -2.20 -12.10 18.41
N LEU A 160 -1.30 -11.52 17.61
CA LEU A 160 0.05 -12.07 17.37
C LEU A 160 0.92 -12.06 18.63
N ALA A 161 0.83 -11.02 19.45
CA ALA A 161 1.54 -10.95 20.71
C ALA A 161 1.13 -12.09 21.67
N LEU A 162 -0.15 -12.47 21.67
CA LEU A 162 -0.67 -13.58 22.47
C LEU A 162 -0.37 -14.96 21.88
N GLN A 163 -0.51 -15.12 20.56
CA GLN A 163 -0.38 -16.42 19.88
C GLN A 163 1.07 -16.83 19.64
N SER A 164 1.91 -15.91 19.16
CA SER A 164 3.27 -16.21 18.70
C SER A 164 4.38 -15.55 19.52
N LYS A 165 4.03 -14.82 20.60
CA LYS A 165 5.00 -14.03 21.39
C LYS A 165 5.82 -13.05 20.55
N THR A 166 5.23 -12.58 19.45
CA THR A 166 5.87 -11.60 18.56
C THR A 166 6.12 -10.31 19.34
N THR A 167 7.33 -9.77 19.23
CA THR A 167 7.64 -8.50 19.89
C THR A 167 7.02 -7.33 19.13
N LEU A 168 6.77 -6.22 19.82
CA LEU A 168 6.32 -4.98 19.17
C LEU A 168 7.31 -4.53 18.08
N TYR A 169 8.61 -4.73 18.31
CA TYR A 169 9.66 -4.39 17.37
C TYR A 169 9.54 -5.17 16.06
N ASP A 170 9.43 -6.50 16.15
CA ASP A 170 9.33 -7.36 14.96
C ASP A 170 8.06 -7.07 14.16
N PHE A 171 6.94 -6.84 14.85
CA PHE A 171 5.69 -6.48 14.20
C PHE A 171 5.79 -5.12 13.51
N TYR A 172 6.32 -4.10 14.19
CA TYR A 172 6.53 -2.77 13.62
C TYR A 172 7.43 -2.81 12.38
N HIS A 173 8.54 -3.54 12.44
CA HIS A 173 9.42 -3.73 11.29
C HIS A 173 8.73 -4.47 10.15
N THR A 174 7.92 -5.49 10.44
CA THR A 174 7.12 -6.19 9.43
C THR A 174 6.21 -5.22 8.66
N ILE A 175 5.56 -4.27 9.34
CA ILE A 175 4.72 -3.25 8.70
C ILE A 175 5.55 -2.28 7.85
N ILE A 176 6.74 -1.88 8.31
CA ILE A 176 7.67 -1.07 7.51
C ILE A 176 8.05 -1.84 6.24
N CYS A 177 8.39 -3.12 6.34
CA CYS A 177 8.77 -3.94 5.21
C CYS A 177 7.66 -4.11 4.17
N LYS A 178 6.40 -4.21 4.62
CA LYS A 178 5.24 -4.22 3.73
C LYS A 178 5.13 -2.94 2.89
N THR A 179 5.56 -1.82 3.46
CA THR A 179 5.59 -0.52 2.75
C THR A 179 6.76 -0.45 1.78
N ASP A 180 7.93 -0.93 2.21
CA ASP A 180 9.18 -0.85 1.46
C ASP A 180 10.04 -2.08 1.75
N LYS A 181 9.99 -3.05 0.81
CA LYS A 181 10.66 -4.34 0.94
C LYS A 181 12.19 -4.22 1.07
N SER A 182 12.78 -3.14 0.56
CA SER A 182 14.23 -2.87 0.68
C SER A 182 14.70 -2.73 2.13
N ARG A 183 13.76 -2.46 3.06
CA ARG A 183 14.03 -2.29 4.49
C ARG A 183 14.02 -3.59 5.28
N CYS A 184 13.63 -4.72 4.67
CA CYS A 184 13.50 -6.00 5.36
C CYS A 184 14.74 -6.89 5.30
N THR A 185 15.74 -6.46 4.55
CA THR A 185 16.82 -7.34 4.17
C THR A 185 17.93 -7.35 5.18
N ARG A 186 18.05 -8.50 5.85
CA ARG A 186 19.22 -8.98 6.60
C ARG A 186 19.31 -8.54 8.07
N GLY A 187 18.18 -8.31 8.74
CA GLY A 187 18.15 -8.12 10.21
C GLY A 187 18.60 -9.34 11.04
N HIS A 188 18.76 -10.50 10.40
CA HIS A 188 19.18 -11.76 11.04
C HIS A 188 20.36 -12.45 10.33
N ASP A 189 21.04 -11.74 9.43
CA ASP A 189 22.26 -12.28 8.83
C ASP A 189 23.45 -12.06 9.81
N PRO A 190 24.08 -13.14 10.31
CA PRO A 190 25.23 -13.02 11.21
C PRO A 190 26.43 -12.28 10.59
N GLU A 191 26.49 -12.14 9.26
CA GLU A 191 27.56 -11.43 8.54
C GLU A 191 27.23 -9.95 8.23
N GLY A 192 26.01 -9.50 8.51
CA GLY A 192 25.59 -8.10 8.40
C GLY A 192 25.51 -7.55 6.97
N ILE A 193 25.31 -6.23 6.84
CA ILE A 193 25.04 -5.56 5.54
C ILE A 193 26.18 -5.68 4.52
N GLY A 194 27.43 -5.81 4.99
CA GLY A 194 28.63 -5.83 4.15
C GLY A 194 28.84 -7.13 3.37
N ALA A 195 28.13 -8.20 3.74
CA ALA A 195 28.17 -9.49 3.06
C ALA A 195 27.12 -9.62 1.93
N THR A 196 26.26 -8.61 1.76
CA THR A 196 25.17 -8.62 0.76
C THR A 196 25.74 -8.51 -0.65
N ARG A 197 25.62 -9.59 -1.45
CA ARG A 197 25.91 -9.54 -2.89
C ARG A 197 24.74 -8.93 -3.64
N GLU A 198 25.02 -8.37 -4.81
CA GLU A 198 24.00 -7.85 -5.72
C GLU A 198 23.02 -8.98 -6.10
N GLY A 199 21.74 -8.82 -5.77
CA GLY A 199 20.69 -9.84 -5.97
C GLY A 199 20.43 -10.81 -4.80
N GLU A 200 21.03 -10.61 -3.62
CA GLU A 200 20.76 -11.45 -2.43
C GLU A 200 19.96 -10.66 -1.38
N LEU A 201 18.62 -10.63 -1.54
CA LEU A 201 17.70 -9.84 -0.73
C LEU A 201 16.64 -10.67 0.05
N ALA A 202 16.82 -11.98 0.29
CA ALA A 202 15.90 -12.72 1.16
C ALA A 202 16.55 -13.92 1.86
N LEU A 203 16.11 -14.20 3.10
CA LEU A 203 16.19 -15.56 3.67
C LEU A 203 15.31 -16.47 2.79
N GLU A 204 15.73 -17.71 2.54
CA GLU A 204 14.95 -18.66 1.74
C GLU A 204 13.56 -18.90 2.38
N CYS A 205 12.55 -18.18 1.90
CA CYS A 205 11.18 -18.38 2.31
C CYS A 205 10.68 -19.69 1.69
N PRO A 206 10.17 -20.67 2.47
CA PRO A 206 9.69 -21.94 1.91
C PRO A 206 8.47 -21.79 0.99
N SER A 207 7.80 -20.63 1.02
CA SER A 207 6.71 -20.27 0.11
C SER A 207 7.16 -19.55 -1.15
N CYS A 208 8.40 -19.05 -1.19
CA CYS A 208 8.98 -18.48 -2.41
C CYS A 208 9.39 -19.60 -3.38
N PRO A 209 9.31 -19.37 -4.70
CA PRO A 209 9.71 -20.34 -5.71
C PRO A 209 11.24 -20.59 -5.72
N HIS A 210 11.64 -21.85 -5.62
CA HIS A 210 13.00 -22.35 -5.56
C HIS A 210 13.19 -23.45 -6.61
N PRO A 211 14.13 -23.28 -7.57
CA PRO A 211 14.49 -24.32 -8.52
C PRO A 211 14.85 -25.64 -7.80
N GLY A 212 14.24 -26.75 -8.22
CA GLY A 212 14.49 -28.07 -7.63
C GLY A 212 13.88 -28.32 -6.25
N LYS A 213 13.08 -27.39 -5.69
CA LYS A 213 12.26 -27.64 -4.48
C LYS A 213 10.77 -27.53 -4.77
N ASN A 214 10.30 -26.35 -5.15
CA ASN A 214 8.88 -26.05 -5.38
C ASN A 214 8.64 -25.36 -6.74
N LEU A 215 9.60 -25.45 -7.65
CA LEU A 215 9.45 -25.16 -9.08
C LEU A 215 9.52 -26.43 -9.94
N PRO A 216 8.71 -26.54 -11.02
CA PRO A 216 8.84 -27.60 -12.02
C PRO A 216 10.22 -27.59 -12.68
N ASP A 217 10.72 -28.77 -13.08
CA ASP A 217 12.07 -28.93 -13.64
C ASP A 217 12.31 -28.11 -14.93
N ASP A 218 11.26 -27.77 -15.68
CA ASP A 218 11.31 -27.03 -16.94
C ASP A 218 10.99 -25.54 -16.83
N TRP A 219 10.99 -24.98 -15.60
CA TRP A 219 10.69 -23.56 -15.33
C TRP A 219 11.49 -22.57 -16.21
N PHE A 220 12.74 -22.89 -16.54
CA PHE A 220 13.65 -22.05 -17.33
C PHE A 220 13.29 -21.96 -18.82
N ARG A 221 12.37 -22.80 -19.31
CA ARG A 221 11.87 -22.76 -20.69
C ARG A 221 10.68 -21.81 -20.86
N ALA A 222 10.15 -21.27 -19.77
CA ALA A 222 9.20 -20.18 -19.81
C ALA A 222 9.93 -18.86 -20.14
N SER A 223 10.37 -18.71 -21.39
CA SER A 223 11.17 -17.58 -21.92
C SER A 223 10.65 -16.21 -21.49
N ASP A 224 9.34 -16.14 -21.35
CA ASP A 224 8.53 -14.95 -21.19
C ASP A 224 8.23 -14.60 -19.73
N LEU A 225 8.46 -15.54 -18.81
CA LEU A 225 8.01 -15.52 -17.41
C LEU A 225 9.16 -15.68 -16.41
N LEU A 226 10.40 -15.70 -16.89
CA LEU A 226 11.60 -15.80 -16.05
C LEU A 226 11.67 -14.73 -14.95
N TYR A 227 11.13 -13.53 -15.20
CA TYR A 227 11.14 -12.42 -14.23
C TYR A 227 10.28 -12.70 -12.98
N VAL A 228 9.33 -13.65 -13.07
CA VAL A 228 8.34 -13.92 -12.02
C VAL A 228 8.88 -14.87 -10.98
N PHE A 229 9.81 -15.71 -11.41
CA PHE A 229 10.64 -16.50 -10.51
C PHE A 229 11.75 -15.66 -9.88
N SER A 230 12.11 -14.50 -10.44
CA SER A 230 13.04 -13.54 -9.81
C SER A 230 12.38 -12.49 -8.91
N LEU A 231 11.05 -12.30 -8.98
CA LEU A 231 10.31 -11.38 -8.08
C LEU A 231 10.38 -11.80 -6.59
N PHE A 232 10.88 -13.01 -6.33
CA PHE A 232 11.02 -13.60 -5.01
C PHE A 232 12.48 -13.89 -4.60
N HIS A 233 13.46 -13.33 -5.33
CA HIS A 233 14.89 -13.42 -5.05
C HIS A 233 15.47 -12.11 -4.50
#